data_AF-A0A350EVC9-F1
#
_entry.id   AF-A0A350EVC9-F1
#
_cell.length_a   1.000
_cell.length_b   1.000
_cell.length_c   1.000
_cell.angle_alpha   90.00
_cell.angle_beta   90.00
_cell.angle_gamma   90.00
#
_symmetry.space_group_name_H-M   'P 1'
#
loop_
_entity.id
_entity.type
_entity.pdbx_description
1 polymer ?
#
loop_
_entity_poly.entity_id
_entity_poly.type
_entity_poly.pdbx_seq_one_letter_code
_entity_poly.pdbx_strand_id
1 'polypeptide(L)'
;FYRPATEETRDVTLTREVIKVSSVNDLNGRSEFPLLPDKIGYIRILQFGDHTADDLEKALQKIEDQSAKGLVIDLRDNPGGLLDQA
;
A
#
# COMPACT_ATOMS: atom_id res chain seq x y z
N PHE A 1 -15.81 -22.01 -11.12
CA PHE A 1 -16.02 -22.14 -9.67
C PHE A 1 -17.27 -22.99 -9.41
N TYR A 2 -17.17 -24.04 -8.60
CA TYR A 2 -18.30 -24.86 -8.16
C TYR A 2 -18.97 -24.20 -6.94
N ARG A 3 -20.29 -23.99 -6.97
CA ARG A 3 -21.05 -23.43 -5.85
C ARG A 3 -21.87 -24.53 -5.17
N PRO A 4 -21.44 -25.07 -4.02
CA PRO A 4 -22.08 -26.25 -3.39
C PRO A 4 -23.55 -26.03 -3.02
N ALA A 5 -23.93 -24.78 -2.69
CA ALA A 5 -25.30 -24.43 -2.33
C ALA A 5 -26.31 -24.52 -3.49
N THR A 6 -25.84 -24.55 -4.74
CA THR A 6 -26.70 -24.61 -5.93
C THR A 6 -26.32 -25.74 -6.89
N GLU A 7 -25.32 -26.57 -6.54
CA GLU A 7 -24.76 -27.66 -7.35
C GLU A 7 -24.39 -27.26 -8.81
N GLU A 8 -24.15 -25.98 -9.03
CA GLU A 8 -23.82 -25.44 -10.35
C GLU A 8 -22.33 -25.15 -10.49
N THR A 9 -21.78 -25.49 -11.66
CA THR A 9 -20.43 -25.07 -12.06
C THR A 9 -20.56 -23.82 -12.93
N ARG A 10 -19.94 -22.72 -12.48
CA ARG A 10 -19.88 -21.47 -13.25
C ARG A 10 -18.50 -21.26 -13.82
N ASP A 11 -18.42 -21.10 -15.13
CA ASP A 11 -17.21 -20.61 -15.78
C ASP A 11 -17.16 -19.09 -15.65
N VAL A 12 -16.05 -18.60 -15.09
CA VAL A 12 -15.79 -17.17 -14.92
C VAL A 12 -14.66 -16.83 -15.86
N THR A 13 -14.96 -16.07 -16.91
CA THR A 13 -13.96 -15.51 -17.80
C THR A 13 -13.29 -14.34 -17.07
N LEU A 14 -12.11 -14.58 -16.53
CA LEU A 14 -11.27 -13.56 -15.89
C LEU A 14 -10.45 -12.87 -16.98
N THR A 15 -10.70 -11.58 -17.20
CA THR A 15 -9.82 -10.76 -18.03
C THR A 15 -8.57 -10.43 -17.22
N ARG A 16 -7.38 -10.65 -17.81
CA ARG A 16 -6.14 -10.22 -17.18
C ARG A 16 -6.12 -8.70 -17.09
N GLU A 17 -5.99 -8.19 -15.88
CA GLU A 17 -5.77 -6.78 -15.59
C GLU A 17 -4.55 -6.64 -14.67
N VAL A 18 -3.78 -5.58 -14.86
CA VAL A 18 -2.70 -5.22 -13.94
C VAL A 18 -3.35 -4.59 -12.70
N ILE A 19 -3.56 -5.40 -11.66
CA ILE A 19 -4.04 -4.90 -10.37
C ILE A 19 -2.87 -4.20 -9.67
N LYS A 20 -2.89 -2.86 -9.66
CA LYS A 20 -1.95 -2.07 -8.86
C LYS A 20 -2.41 -2.08 -7.41
N VAL A 21 -1.83 -2.97 -6.60
CA VAL A 21 -2.00 -2.92 -5.14
C VAL A 21 -0.99 -1.90 -4.60
N SER A 22 -1.49 -0.80 -4.01
CA SER A 22 -0.62 0.21 -3.40
C SER A 22 0.13 -0.40 -2.21
N SER A 23 1.46 -0.50 -2.31
CA SER A 23 2.32 -1.00 -1.25
C SER A 23 2.48 -0.01 -0.09
N VAL A 24 2.22 1.27 -0.33
CA VAL A 24 2.46 2.39 0.60
C VAL A 24 1.12 3.03 0.98
N ASN A 25 0.84 3.08 2.28
CA ASN A 25 -0.42 3.59 2.82
C ASN A 25 -0.18 4.44 4.08
N ASP A 26 -1.15 5.27 4.44
CA ASP A 26 -1.22 5.96 5.73
C ASP A 26 -1.75 5.04 6.83
N LEU A 27 -1.92 5.59 8.04
CA LEU A 27 -2.40 4.87 9.22
C LEU A 27 -3.78 4.22 9.01
N ASN A 28 -4.61 4.81 8.14
CA ASN A 28 -5.96 4.36 7.84
C ASN A 28 -6.04 3.45 6.60
N GLY A 29 -4.89 3.07 6.04
CA GLY A 29 -4.83 2.22 4.85
C GLY A 29 -5.16 2.95 3.55
N ARG A 30 -5.00 4.28 3.50
CA ARG A 30 -5.27 5.12 2.33
C ARG A 30 -4.00 5.81 1.84
N SER A 31 -4.05 6.45 0.67
CA SER A 31 -2.92 7.20 0.11
C SER A 31 -3.10 8.72 0.28
N GLU A 32 -3.70 9.15 1.40
CA GLU A 32 -3.99 10.56 1.72
C GLU A 32 -2.86 11.20 2.54
N PHE A 33 -2.22 10.45 3.45
CA PHE A 33 -1.07 10.87 4.27
C PHE A 33 -1.30 12.15 5.10
N PRO A 34 -2.39 12.26 5.88
CA PRO A 34 -2.56 13.36 6.82
C PRO A 34 -1.53 13.27 7.96
N LEU A 35 -1.08 14.42 8.46
CA LEU A 35 -0.24 14.45 9.65
C LEU A 35 -1.01 14.04 10.91
N LEU A 36 -0.34 13.27 11.76
CA LEU A 36 -0.75 12.98 13.13
C LEU A 36 -0.53 14.22 14.03
N PRO A 37 -1.03 14.18 15.28
CA PRO A 37 -0.67 15.19 16.28
C PRO A 37 0.84 15.44 16.35
N ASP A 38 1.24 16.65 16.73
CA ASP A 38 2.63 17.12 16.75
C ASP A 38 3.33 17.17 15.39
N LYS A 39 2.55 17.17 14.29
CA LYS A 39 3.04 17.21 12.90
C LYS A 39 3.88 15.98 12.55
N ILE A 40 3.48 14.79 13.00
CA ILE A 40 4.18 13.56 12.67
C ILE A 40 3.57 12.94 11.41
N GLY A 41 4.38 12.74 10.38
CA GLY A 41 4.00 11.95 9.20
C GLY A 41 4.03 10.46 9.53
N TYR A 42 3.12 9.69 8.93
CA TYR A 42 3.09 8.25 9.09
C TYR A 42 2.93 7.57 7.73
N ILE A 43 3.83 6.63 7.45
CA ILE A 43 3.84 5.81 6.24
C ILE A 43 3.93 4.35 6.67
N ARG A 44 3.03 3.51 6.15
CA ARG A 44 3.07 2.06 6.28
C ARG A 44 3.41 1.43 4.94
N ILE A 45 4.43 0.57 4.93
CA ILE A 45 4.81 -0.22 3.75
C ILE A 45 4.45 -1.68 4.03
N LEU A 46 3.48 -2.22 3.28
CA LEU A 46 2.97 -3.58 3.49
C LEU A 46 3.83 -4.66 2.81
N GLN A 47 4.49 -4.32 1.70
CA GLN A 47 5.36 -5.21 0.94
C GLN A 47 6.25 -4.37 0.02
N PHE A 48 7.45 -4.85 -0.30
CA PHE A 48 8.31 -4.23 -1.31
C PHE A 48 8.03 -4.83 -2.71
N GLY A 49 7.49 -4.03 -3.61
CA GLY A 49 7.22 -4.40 -5.00
C GLY A 49 7.78 -3.37 -5.98
N ASP A 50 7.53 -3.59 -7.27
CA ASP A 50 8.11 -2.78 -8.36
C ASP A 50 7.81 -1.27 -8.28
N HIS A 51 6.71 -0.89 -7.62
CA HIS A 51 6.25 0.50 -7.53
C HIS A 51 6.44 1.13 -6.15
N THR A 52 7.04 0.40 -5.20
CA THR A 52 7.16 0.88 -3.82
C THR A 52 7.99 2.15 -3.71
N ALA A 53 9.09 2.26 -4.46
CA ALA A 53 9.90 3.47 -4.47
C ALA A 53 9.11 4.71 -4.94
N ASP A 54 8.44 4.60 -6.09
CA ASP A 54 7.63 5.71 -6.65
C ASP A 54 6.49 6.13 -5.73
N ASP A 55 5.84 5.16 -5.09
CA ASP A 55 4.73 5.44 -4.17
C ASP A 55 5.22 6.02 -2.83
N LEU A 56 6.40 5.59 -2.37
CA LEU A 56 7.06 6.15 -1.19
C LEU A 56 7.49 7.59 -1.43
N GLU A 57 8.09 7.90 -2.58
CA GLU A 57 8.50 9.26 -2.94
C GLU A 57 7.29 10.22 -2.94
N LYS A 58 6.17 9.81 -3.55
CA LYS A 58 4.93 10.59 -3.52
C LYS A 58 4.38 10.79 -2.12
N ALA A 59 4.47 9.77 -1.26
CA ALA A 59 4.03 9.84 0.13
C ALA A 59 4.89 10.83 0.93
N LEU A 60 6.21 10.76 0.76
CA LEU A 60 7.16 11.65 1.41
C LEU A 60 6.93 13.10 0.99
N GLN A 61 6.78 13.37 -0.31
CA GLN A 61 6.50 14.72 -0.80
C GLN A 61 5.24 15.31 -0.16
N LYS A 62 4.15 14.53 -0.09
CA LYS A 62 2.89 14.97 0.57
C LYS A 62 3.09 15.30 2.05
N ILE A 63 3.91 14.54 2.75
CA ILE A 63 4.17 14.76 4.19
C ILE A 63 5.09 15.98 4.39
N GLU A 64 6.08 16.16 3.53
CA GLU A 64 6.98 17.32 3.54
C GLU A 64 6.24 18.63 3.23
N ASP A 65 5.34 18.62 2.25
CA ASP A 65 4.51 19.78 1.88
C ASP A 65 3.62 20.25 3.05
N GLN A 66 3.27 19.35 3.97
CA GLN A 66 2.52 19.64 5.20
C GLN A 66 3.41 20.13 6.36
N SER A 67 4.73 20.27 6.15
CA SER A 67 5.72 20.68 7.15
C SER A 67 5.78 19.77 8.38
N ALA A 68 5.85 18.46 8.15
CA ALA A 68 6.04 17.47 9.20
C ALA A 68 7.30 17.73 10.03
N LYS A 69 7.23 17.49 11.34
CA LYS A 69 8.36 17.57 12.29
C LYS A 69 9.09 16.25 12.48
N GLY A 70 8.44 15.15 12.11
CA GLY A 70 8.98 13.81 12.26
C GLY A 70 8.21 12.83 11.38
N LEU A 71 8.78 11.66 11.18
CA LEU A 71 8.23 10.62 10.31
C LEU A 71 8.30 9.27 11.02
N VAL A 72 7.21 8.52 10.94
CA VAL A 72 7.16 7.10 11.31
C VAL A 72 7.02 6.28 10.03
N ILE A 73 7.96 5.36 9.83
CA ILE A 73 7.86 4.33 8.79
C ILE A 73 7.53 3.01 9.48
N ASP A 74 6.35 2.47 9.19
CA ASP A 74 5.85 1.23 9.74
C ASP A 74 6.04 0.08 8.74
N LEU A 75 6.94 -0.83 9.09
CA LEU A 75 7.25 -2.05 8.33
C LEU A 75 6.68 -3.30 9.00
N ARG A 76 5.78 -3.17 9.98
CA ARG A 76 5.16 -4.32 10.63
C ARG A 76 4.32 -5.10 9.63
N ASP A 77 4.44 -6.42 9.71
CA ASP A 77 3.83 -7.39 8.80
C ASP A 77 4.29 -7.27 7.35
N ASN A 78 5.43 -6.61 7.09
CA ASN A 78 6.06 -6.56 5.78
C ASN A 78 7.00 -7.77 5.61
N PRO A 79 6.63 -8.78 4.79
CA PRO A 79 7.46 -9.99 4.60
C PRO A 79 8.71 -9.74 3.74
N GLY A 80 8.97 -8.50 3.33
CA GLY A 80 10.01 -8.13 2.38
C GLY A 80 9.44 -8.01 0.96
N GLY A 81 10.23 -8.42 -0.03
CA GLY A 81 9.86 -8.27 -1.43
C GLY A 81 11.07 -8.29 -2.35
N LEU A 82 10.97 -7.62 -3.50
CA LEU A 82 12.06 -7.58 -4.48
C LEU A 82 13.32 -6.96 -3.86
N LEU A 83 14.44 -7.69 -3.94
CA LEU A 83 15.71 -7.34 -3.31
C LEU A 83 16.26 -5.99 -3.80
N ASP A 84 15.89 -5.60 -5.01
CA ASP A 84 16.39 -4.42 -5.72
C ASP A 84 15.72 -3.10 -5.25
N GLN A 85 14.82 -3.16 -4.26
CA GLN A 85 14.01 -2.04 -3.75
C GLN A 85 14.26 -1.72 -2.26
N ALA A 86 15.25 -2.37 -1.63
CA ALA A 86 15.58 -2.22 -0.20
C ALA A 86 16.80 -1.32 0.04
#